data_AF-A0A7X7RNM5-F1
#
_entry.id   AF-A0A7X7RNM5-F1
#
_cell.length_a   1.000
_cell.length_b   1.000
_cell.length_c   1.000
_cell.angle_alpha   90.00
_cell.angle_beta   90.00
_cell.angle_gamma   90.00
#
_symmetry.space_group_name_H-M   'P 1'
#
loop_
_entity.id
_entity.type
_entity.pdbx_description
1 polymer ?
#
loop_
_entity_poly.entity_id
_entity_poly.type
_entity_poly.pdbx_seq_one_letter_code
_entity_poly.pdbx_strand_id
1 'polypeptide(L)'
;MSDDRTNNVASATLVLADGENQENLFRVRRTKLLVISGPLQGREFVVNRDTFTIGSGSHNDLTIEDSTVSKRHCEIVVEQSGYLIRDLDSTNGTFVQGVRVSSAHLAPGSEIQLGKTRIVFCPLQDANDIPLSHNEAFGTMLGRSVPMRRIFYLAETYSPADVTVMITGETGTGKEILAEEIHNHSSRRDKPFIVIDCAAISKELIESELFGHVKGAFTGANADRQGAFELADGGTVFLDEIGDLSPDLQPKLLRVLEKREIKRVGCNKVRKINVRIIS
;
A
#
# COMPACT_ATOMS: atom_id res chain seq x y z
N MET A 1 -8.84 -39.65 -43.03
CA MET A 1 -9.62 -39.74 -41.79
C MET A 1 -8.77 -39.06 -40.71
N SER A 2 -8.67 -37.72 -40.68
CA SER A 2 -9.64 -36.73 -40.18
C SER A 2 -9.99 -36.97 -38.71
N ASP A 3 -10.02 -36.01 -37.78
CA ASP A 3 -9.51 -34.64 -37.62
C ASP A 3 -9.91 -34.21 -36.19
N ASP A 4 -9.35 -33.11 -35.69
CA ASP A 4 -9.80 -32.24 -34.55
C ASP A 4 -9.85 -32.80 -33.10
N ARG A 5 -9.15 -32.23 -32.09
CA ARG A 5 -9.06 -30.86 -31.49
C ARG A 5 -10.20 -30.49 -30.52
N THR A 6 -9.78 -30.11 -29.29
CA THR A 6 -10.28 -29.06 -28.36
C THR A 6 -11.71 -29.05 -27.78
N ASN A 7 -11.78 -28.98 -26.43
CA ASN A 7 -12.58 -28.06 -25.59
C ASN A 7 -12.31 -28.44 -24.12
N ASN A 8 -11.79 -27.66 -23.16
CA ASN A 8 -11.91 -26.24 -22.77
C ASN A 8 -13.35 -25.70 -22.68
N VAL A 9 -13.89 -25.68 -21.46
CA VAL A 9 -15.05 -24.90 -20.97
C VAL A 9 -14.80 -24.76 -19.45
N ALA A 10 -14.30 -23.68 -18.84
CA ALA A 10 -14.71 -22.27 -18.81
C ALA A 10 -16.16 -22.06 -18.35
N SER A 11 -16.37 -21.07 -17.47
CA SER A 11 -17.67 -20.53 -16.97
C SER A 11 -18.30 -21.29 -15.78
N ALA A 12 -18.81 -20.63 -14.74
CA ALA A 12 -19.50 -19.34 -14.79
C ALA A 12 -19.06 -18.37 -13.68
N THR A 13 -18.43 -17.27 -14.10
CA THR A 13 -18.60 -15.97 -13.43
C THR A 13 -20.05 -15.58 -13.63
N LEU A 14 -20.83 -15.60 -12.54
CA LEU A 14 -22.18 -15.06 -12.56
C LEU A 14 -22.07 -13.56 -12.28
N VAL A 15 -21.90 -12.80 -13.36
CA VAL A 15 -22.16 -11.35 -13.37
C VAL A 15 -23.68 -11.20 -13.31
N LEU A 16 -24.18 -10.87 -12.12
CA LEU A 16 -25.44 -10.14 -12.00
C LEU A 16 -25.06 -8.69 -11.80
N ALA A 17 -24.79 -8.03 -12.93
CA ALA A 17 -24.92 -6.59 -13.03
C ALA A 17 -26.42 -6.32 -13.16
N ASP A 18 -27.07 -6.05 -12.03
CA ASP A 18 -28.38 -5.41 -12.01
C ASP A 18 -28.25 -4.06 -11.31
N GLY A 19 -28.55 -3.02 -12.07
CA GLY A 19 -29.15 -1.79 -11.58
C GLY A 19 -28.27 -0.86 -10.75
N GLU A 20 -27.70 0.13 -11.45
CA GLU A 20 -27.47 1.50 -10.95
C GLU A 20 -26.53 1.67 -9.73
N ASN A 21 -25.28 1.97 -10.06
CA ASN A 21 -24.54 3.09 -9.47
C ASN A 21 -24.37 3.06 -7.93
N GLN A 22 -23.48 2.22 -7.41
CA GLN A 22 -22.84 2.46 -6.11
C GLN A 22 -21.50 1.71 -5.95
N GLU A 23 -20.42 2.50 -5.94
CA GLU A 23 -19.14 2.33 -5.26
C GLU A 23 -18.63 0.91 -5.00
N ASN A 24 -17.72 0.45 -5.86
CA ASN A 24 -17.02 -0.83 -5.72
C ASN A 24 -15.87 -0.74 -4.70
N LEU A 25 -16.30 -0.67 -3.45
CA LEU A 25 -15.48 -0.62 -2.28
C LEU A 25 -15.06 -2.02 -1.82
N PHE A 26 -13.84 -2.44 -2.14
CA PHE A 26 -13.29 -3.67 -1.59
C PHE A 26 -12.93 -3.47 -0.12
N ARG A 27 -13.86 -3.85 0.75
CA ARG A 27 -13.77 -3.70 2.20
C ARG A 27 -12.81 -4.73 2.79
N VAL A 28 -11.51 -4.39 2.93
CA VAL A 28 -10.60 -5.19 3.76
C VAL A 28 -11.02 -5.01 5.21
N ARG A 29 -11.73 -6.02 5.70
CA ARG A 29 -12.49 -5.98 6.94
C ARG A 29 -11.63 -6.29 8.17
N ARG A 30 -10.70 -5.40 8.53
CA ARG A 30 -9.95 -5.51 9.79
C ARG A 30 -10.86 -5.14 10.96
N THR A 31 -10.92 -5.96 12.00
CA THR A 31 -11.66 -5.64 13.24
C THR A 31 -10.78 -5.81 14.45
N LYS A 32 -11.11 -5.05 15.49
CA LYS A 32 -10.55 -5.22 16.82
C LYS A 32 -11.58 -5.89 17.73
N LEU A 33 -11.11 -6.84 18.51
CA LEU A 33 -11.83 -7.37 19.65
C LEU A 33 -11.20 -6.76 20.90
N LEU A 34 -11.98 -5.96 21.64
CA LEU A 34 -11.55 -5.37 22.90
C LEU A 34 -12.11 -6.19 24.05
N VAL A 35 -11.25 -6.77 24.89
CA VAL A 35 -11.70 -7.51 26.06
C VAL A 35 -12.02 -6.52 27.20
N ILE A 36 -13.30 -6.37 27.52
CA ILE A 36 -13.76 -5.41 28.54
C ILE A 36 -13.85 -6.04 29.94
N SER A 37 -13.96 -7.37 30.03
CA SER A 37 -13.88 -8.09 31.31
C SER A 37 -13.38 -9.52 31.13
N GLY A 38 -12.73 -10.07 32.15
CA GLY A 38 -12.19 -11.43 32.15
C GLY A 38 -10.66 -11.48 32.25
N PRO A 39 -10.02 -12.64 32.04
CA PRO A 39 -8.58 -12.86 32.25
C PRO A 39 -7.67 -11.96 31.40
N LEU A 40 -8.19 -11.46 30.28
CA LEU A 40 -7.47 -10.63 29.30
C LEU A 40 -7.96 -9.18 29.28
N GLN A 41 -8.61 -8.70 30.34
CA GLN A 41 -9.18 -7.35 30.40
C GLN A 41 -8.19 -6.27 29.95
N GLY A 42 -8.65 -5.38 29.05
CA GLY A 42 -7.87 -4.28 28.49
C GLY A 42 -7.00 -4.65 27.28
N ARG A 43 -6.97 -5.92 26.85
CA ARG A 43 -6.25 -6.33 25.63
C ARG A 43 -7.09 -6.18 24.37
N GLU A 44 -6.41 -5.80 23.28
CA GLU A 44 -6.95 -5.71 21.93
C GLU A 44 -6.41 -6.83 21.04
N PHE A 45 -7.28 -7.43 20.22
CA PHE A 45 -6.90 -8.45 19.24
C PHE A 45 -7.39 -8.04 17.85
N VAL A 46 -6.52 -8.13 16.84
CA VAL A 46 -6.86 -7.78 15.46
C VAL A 46 -7.24 -9.03 14.68
N VAL A 47 -8.43 -9.02 14.09
CA VAL A 47 -8.91 -10.06 13.17
C VAL A 47 -8.40 -9.74 11.77
N ASN A 48 -7.56 -10.63 11.23
CA ASN A 48 -6.92 -10.47 9.92
C ASN A 48 -7.08 -11.70 9.01
N ARG A 49 -7.98 -12.63 9.35
CA ARG A 49 -8.28 -13.87 8.62
C ARG A 49 -9.79 -13.95 8.34
N ASP A 50 -10.16 -14.70 7.30
CA ASP A 50 -11.57 -14.89 6.92
C ASP A 50 -12.38 -15.64 7.98
N THR A 51 -11.71 -16.51 8.74
CA THR A 51 -12.25 -17.17 9.94
C THR A 51 -11.33 -16.90 11.12
N PHE A 52 -11.89 -16.42 12.22
CA PHE A 52 -11.18 -16.13 13.46
C PHE A 52 -11.77 -16.94 14.61
N THR A 53 -10.96 -17.84 15.16
CA THR A 53 -11.39 -18.81 16.17
C THR A 53 -11.11 -18.32 17.59
N ILE A 54 -12.04 -18.58 18.51
CA ILE A 54 -11.97 -18.15 19.90
C ILE A 54 -12.27 -19.35 20.82
N GLY A 55 -11.42 -19.56 21.83
CA GLY A 55 -11.60 -20.64 22.81
C GLY A 55 -10.47 -20.71 23.83
N SER A 56 -10.53 -21.68 24.75
CA SER A 56 -9.48 -21.88 25.76
C SER A 56 -8.32 -22.77 25.30
N GLY A 57 -8.44 -23.40 24.13
CA GLY A 57 -7.37 -24.20 23.53
C GLY A 57 -6.29 -23.32 22.89
N SER A 58 -5.04 -23.77 22.93
CA SER A 58 -3.87 -23.08 22.33
C SER A 58 -3.88 -23.01 20.80
N HIS A 59 -4.83 -23.69 20.15
CA HIS A 59 -4.98 -23.71 18.69
C HIS A 59 -5.93 -22.62 18.15
N ASN A 60 -6.51 -21.78 19.02
CA ASN A 60 -7.39 -20.69 18.59
C ASN A 60 -6.60 -19.40 18.32
N ASP A 61 -7.10 -18.57 17.42
CA ASP A 61 -6.54 -17.25 17.13
C ASP A 61 -6.63 -16.31 18.36
N LEU A 62 -7.70 -16.43 19.15
CA LEU A 62 -7.81 -15.86 20.48
C LEU A 62 -7.94 -16.96 21.52
N THR A 63 -6.87 -17.16 22.29
CA THR A 63 -6.86 -18.09 23.43
C THR A 63 -7.29 -17.36 24.70
N ILE A 64 -8.39 -17.80 25.33
CA ILE A 64 -8.95 -17.23 26.56
C ILE A 64 -8.66 -18.17 27.74
N GLU A 65 -7.93 -17.70 28.74
CA GLU A 65 -7.63 -18.45 29.97
C GLU A 65 -8.81 -18.44 30.97
N ASP A 66 -9.96 -18.96 30.54
CA ASP A 66 -11.18 -19.01 31.34
C ASP A 66 -11.72 -20.45 31.36
N SER A 67 -11.88 -21.02 32.57
CA SER A 67 -12.39 -22.38 32.76
C SER A 67 -13.84 -22.57 32.31
N THR A 68 -14.57 -21.46 32.11
CA THR A 68 -15.94 -21.47 31.58
C THR A 68 -16.01 -21.34 30.05
N VAL A 69 -14.85 -21.25 29.37
CA VAL A 69 -14.75 -21.20 27.91
C VAL A 69 -14.26 -22.55 27.38
N SER A 70 -14.98 -23.09 26.40
CA SER A 70 -14.68 -24.37 25.74
C SER A 70 -13.40 -24.26 24.90
N LYS A 71 -12.72 -25.41 24.67
CA LYS A 71 -11.46 -25.45 23.91
C LYS A 71 -11.57 -24.84 22.52
N ARG A 72 -12.71 -25.03 21.84
CA ARG A 72 -13.15 -24.29 20.66
C ARG A 72 -14.57 -23.83 20.98
N HIS A 73 -14.78 -22.53 21.15
CA HIS A 73 -16.03 -22.03 21.71
C HIS A 73 -16.88 -21.36 20.64
N CYS A 74 -16.29 -20.42 19.90
CA CYS A 74 -16.97 -19.76 18.79
C CYS A 74 -15.97 -19.35 17.72
N GLU A 75 -16.48 -19.04 16.54
CA GLU A 75 -15.72 -18.45 15.44
C GLU A 75 -16.44 -17.22 14.90
N ILE A 76 -15.65 -16.26 14.40
CA ILE A 76 -16.15 -15.11 13.66
C ILE A 76 -15.74 -15.33 12.20
N VAL A 77 -16.72 -15.36 11.31
CA VAL A 77 -16.55 -15.53 9.87
C VAL A 77 -16.83 -14.19 9.19
N VAL A 78 -15.94 -13.80 8.29
CA VAL A 78 -16.12 -12.62 7.44
C VAL A 78 -16.90 -13.02 6.20
N GLU A 79 -18.15 -12.56 6.09
CA GLU A 79 -19.02 -12.79 4.93
C GLU A 79 -19.24 -11.49 4.15
N GLN A 80 -19.74 -11.58 2.91
CA GLN A 80 -20.06 -10.40 2.10
C GLN A 80 -21.02 -9.43 2.82
N SER A 81 -21.99 -9.97 3.57
CA SER A 81 -23.02 -9.22 4.30
C SER A 81 -22.57 -8.63 5.64
N GLY A 82 -21.52 -9.16 6.27
CA GLY A 82 -21.15 -8.74 7.63
C GLY A 82 -20.11 -9.62 8.29
N TYR A 83 -19.95 -9.45 9.59
CA TYR A 83 -19.26 -10.42 10.43
C TYR A 83 -20.32 -11.31 11.05
N LEU A 84 -20.17 -12.62 10.90
CA LEU A 84 -21.08 -13.61 11.46
C LEU A 84 -20.34 -14.35 12.57
N ILE A 85 -20.85 -14.29 13.80
CA ILE A 85 -20.38 -15.16 14.87
C ILE A 85 -21.16 -16.46 14.85
N ARG A 86 -20.46 -17.58 15.04
CA ARG A 86 -21.05 -18.92 15.15
C ARG A 86 -20.54 -19.59 16.42
N ASP A 87 -21.46 -20.12 17.22
CA ASP A 87 -21.13 -20.98 18.34
C ASP A 87 -20.74 -22.36 17.82
N LEU A 88 -19.63 -22.91 18.31
CA LEU A 88 -19.11 -24.22 17.91
C LEU A 88 -19.55 -25.31 18.89
N ASP A 89 -20.85 -25.35 19.18
CA ASP A 89 -21.48 -26.24 20.18
C ASP A 89 -20.80 -26.13 21.56
N SER A 90 -20.65 -24.90 22.04
CA SER A 90 -19.98 -24.64 23.30
C SER A 90 -20.83 -25.06 24.51
N THR A 91 -20.17 -25.46 25.59
CA THR A 91 -20.85 -25.99 26.79
C THR A 91 -21.72 -24.92 27.46
N ASN A 92 -21.23 -23.68 27.53
CA ASN A 92 -21.91 -22.57 28.21
C ASN A 92 -22.65 -21.63 27.24
N GLY A 93 -22.51 -21.84 25.93
CA GLY A 93 -23.11 -21.01 24.89
C GLY A 93 -22.42 -19.67 24.69
N THR A 94 -22.52 -19.17 23.45
CA THR A 94 -22.13 -17.80 23.06
C THR A 94 -23.32 -16.85 23.23
N PHE A 95 -23.07 -15.68 23.83
CA PHE A 95 -24.09 -14.63 23.98
C PHE A 95 -23.67 -13.36 23.23
N VAL A 96 -24.59 -12.74 22.51
CA VAL A 96 -24.40 -11.44 21.83
C VAL A 96 -25.47 -10.48 22.34
N GLN A 97 -25.05 -9.32 22.87
CA GLN A 97 -25.95 -8.32 23.46
C GLN A 97 -26.90 -8.95 24.53
N GLY A 98 -26.39 -9.92 25.29
CA GLY A 98 -27.14 -10.63 26.33
C GLY A 98 -28.07 -11.75 25.83
N VAL A 99 -28.19 -11.95 24.51
CA VAL A 99 -29.01 -13.02 23.92
C VAL A 99 -28.14 -14.21 23.55
N ARG A 100 -28.54 -15.43 23.92
CA ARG A 100 -27.84 -16.67 23.53
C ARG A 100 -28.04 -16.92 22.04
N VAL A 101 -26.96 -17.12 21.29
CA VAL A 101 -27.00 -17.29 19.84
C VAL A 101 -26.24 -18.55 19.42
N SER A 102 -26.79 -19.27 18.43
CA SER A 102 -26.03 -20.28 17.67
C SER A 102 -25.30 -19.63 16.49
N SER A 103 -25.92 -18.63 15.88
CA SER A 103 -25.31 -17.75 14.90
C SER A 103 -25.94 -16.36 14.96
N ALA A 104 -25.14 -15.30 14.76
CA ALA A 104 -25.63 -13.92 14.73
C ALA A 104 -24.70 -13.00 13.95
N HIS A 105 -25.26 -11.98 13.30
CA HIS A 105 -24.46 -10.90 12.72
C HIS A 105 -23.99 -9.94 13.82
N LEU A 106 -22.72 -9.56 13.78
CA LEU A 106 -22.13 -8.60 14.70
C LEU A 106 -22.23 -7.18 14.14
N ALA A 107 -22.84 -6.29 14.91
CA ALA A 107 -22.87 -4.86 14.64
C ALA A 107 -21.72 -4.16 15.39
N PRO A 108 -21.27 -2.97 14.94
CA PRO A 108 -20.30 -2.17 15.67
C PRO A 108 -20.71 -1.95 17.13
N GLY A 109 -19.82 -2.24 18.07
CA GLY A 109 -20.10 -2.14 19.50
C GLY A 109 -20.86 -3.33 20.08
N SER A 110 -21.07 -4.41 19.32
CA SER A 110 -21.69 -5.64 19.84
C SER A 110 -20.88 -6.23 20.99
N GLU A 111 -21.49 -6.38 22.16
CA GLU A 111 -20.91 -7.13 23.28
C GLU A 111 -21.12 -8.63 23.04
N ILE A 112 -20.02 -9.38 23.07
CA ILE A 112 -19.95 -10.84 22.99
C ILE A 112 -19.53 -11.34 24.37
N GLN A 113 -20.33 -12.22 24.96
CA GLN A 113 -20.01 -12.84 26.23
C GLN A 113 -19.77 -14.35 26.03
N LEU A 114 -18.60 -14.79 26.49
CA LEU A 114 -18.15 -16.19 26.49
C LEU A 114 -17.79 -16.55 27.94
N GLY A 115 -18.65 -17.30 28.63
CA GLY A 115 -18.44 -17.59 30.05
C GLY A 115 -18.40 -16.32 30.90
N LYS A 116 -17.26 -16.07 31.57
CA LYS A 116 -17.03 -14.83 32.37
C LYS A 116 -16.34 -13.72 31.56
N THR A 117 -15.89 -14.02 30.35
CA THR A 117 -15.19 -13.08 29.50
C THR A 117 -16.18 -12.30 28.64
N ARG A 118 -16.04 -10.97 28.60
CA ARG A 118 -16.83 -10.09 27.75
C ARG A 118 -15.91 -9.34 26.79
N ILE A 119 -16.29 -9.35 25.53
CA ILE A 119 -15.53 -8.83 24.42
C ILE A 119 -16.44 -7.87 23.66
N VAL A 120 -15.99 -6.65 23.42
CA VAL A 120 -16.69 -5.73 22.53
C VAL A 120 -16.12 -5.88 21.13
N PHE A 121 -17.01 -6.13 20.19
CA PHE A 121 -16.71 -6.10 18.77
C PHE A 121 -16.58 -4.65 18.32
N CYS A 122 -15.35 -4.20 18.14
CA CYS A 122 -15.05 -2.90 17.57
C CYS A 122 -14.57 -3.13 16.13
N PRO A 123 -15.40 -2.90 15.10
CA PRO A 123 -14.81 -2.77 13.77
C PRO A 123 -13.75 -1.68 13.87
N LEU A 124 -12.55 -1.93 13.36
CA LEU A 124 -11.67 -0.80 13.12
C LEU A 124 -12.45 0.06 12.13
N GLN A 125 -12.94 1.20 12.57
CA GLN A 125 -13.21 2.30 11.66
C GLN A 125 -11.86 2.87 11.22
N ASP A 126 -11.10 2.03 10.53
CA ASP A 126 -10.19 2.42 9.48
C ASP A 126 -10.73 1.75 8.22
N ALA A 127 -11.97 2.10 7.86
CA ALA A 127 -12.34 2.10 6.46
C ALA A 127 -11.56 3.24 5.80
N ASN A 128 -10.25 3.04 5.64
CA ASN A 128 -9.69 3.39 4.35
C ASN A 128 -10.45 2.47 3.41
N ASP A 129 -11.53 3.00 2.85
CA ASP A 129 -11.89 2.68 1.50
C ASP A 129 -10.56 2.61 0.75
N ILE A 130 -10.10 1.41 0.38
CA ILE A 130 -8.88 1.28 -0.41
C ILE A 130 -9.39 1.36 -1.83
N PRO A 131 -9.40 2.55 -2.44
CA PRO A 131 -9.78 2.66 -3.82
C PRO A 131 -8.82 1.80 -4.65
N LEU A 132 -9.41 0.98 -5.50
CA LEU A 132 -8.71 0.09 -6.42
C LEU A 132 -8.96 0.62 -7.83
N SER A 133 -7.92 0.56 -8.67
CA SER A 133 -8.11 0.86 -10.09
C SER A 133 -9.07 -0.17 -10.67
N HIS A 134 -9.96 0.27 -11.56
CA HIS A 134 -10.81 -0.62 -12.34
C HIS A 134 -10.00 -1.45 -13.35
N ASN A 135 -8.79 -0.99 -13.68
CA ASN A 135 -7.91 -1.63 -14.63
C ASN A 135 -7.01 -2.66 -13.94
N GLU A 136 -6.72 -3.74 -14.64
CA GLU A 136 -5.69 -4.71 -14.27
C GLU A 136 -4.31 -4.32 -14.81
N ALA A 137 -4.18 -3.07 -15.29
CA ALA A 137 -2.98 -2.53 -15.89
C ALA A 137 -2.87 -1.02 -15.63
N PHE A 138 -1.65 -0.53 -15.58
CA PHE A 138 -1.33 0.89 -15.62
C PHE A 138 -0.22 1.10 -16.66
N GLY A 139 -0.60 1.62 -17.82
CA GLY A 139 0.24 1.62 -19.02
C GLY A 139 0.69 0.21 -19.40
N THR A 140 2.00 -0.02 -19.43
CA THR A 140 2.62 -1.32 -19.72
C THR A 140 2.68 -2.27 -18.52
N MET A 141 2.47 -1.78 -17.30
CA MET A 141 2.53 -2.58 -16.08
C MET A 141 1.24 -3.40 -15.89
N LEU A 142 1.36 -4.71 -15.70
CA LEU A 142 0.23 -5.63 -15.50
C LEU A 142 0.13 -6.09 -14.04
N GLY A 143 -1.09 -6.15 -13.50
CA GLY A 143 -1.31 -6.54 -12.11
C GLY A 143 -2.78 -6.76 -11.77
N ARG A 144 -3.16 -8.02 -11.53
CA ARG A 144 -4.55 -8.39 -11.16
C ARG A 144 -4.81 -8.39 -9.66
N SER A 145 -3.75 -8.48 -8.86
CA SER A 145 -3.87 -8.62 -7.41
C SER A 145 -4.38 -7.33 -6.77
N VAL A 146 -5.10 -7.45 -5.65
CA VAL A 146 -5.60 -6.30 -4.89
C VAL A 146 -4.48 -5.30 -4.52
N PRO A 147 -3.29 -5.73 -4.05
CA PRO A 147 -2.18 -4.80 -3.80
C PRO A 147 -1.73 -4.02 -5.04
N MET A 148 -1.66 -4.67 -6.21
CA MET A 148 -1.28 -4.02 -7.46
C MET A 148 -2.35 -3.04 -7.94
N ARG A 149 -3.63 -3.42 -7.88
CA ARG A 149 -4.74 -2.53 -8.25
C ARG A 149 -4.83 -1.32 -7.33
N ARG A 150 -4.38 -1.42 -6.08
CA ARG A 150 -4.21 -0.27 -5.19
C ARG A 150 -3.08 0.65 -5.65
N ILE A 151 -1.93 0.08 -6.03
CA ILE A 151 -0.81 0.87 -6.58
C ILE A 151 -1.27 1.60 -7.85
N PHE A 152 -1.99 0.92 -8.75
CA PHE A 152 -2.54 1.53 -9.96
C PHE A 152 -3.51 2.66 -9.66
N TYR A 153 -4.40 2.52 -8.67
CA TYR A 153 -5.27 3.63 -8.27
C TYR A 153 -4.47 4.86 -7.82
N LEU A 154 -3.46 4.63 -6.97
CA LEU A 154 -2.62 5.73 -6.47
C LEU A 154 -1.86 6.37 -7.64
N ALA A 155 -1.32 5.57 -8.56
CA ALA A 155 -0.66 6.05 -9.76
C ALA A 155 -1.61 6.88 -10.62
N GLU A 156 -2.81 6.38 -10.96
CA GLU A 156 -3.85 7.10 -11.70
C GLU A 156 -4.21 8.44 -11.03
N THR A 157 -4.31 8.46 -9.69
CA THR A 157 -4.67 9.64 -8.91
C THR A 157 -3.57 10.69 -8.88
N TYR A 158 -2.31 10.27 -8.66
CA TYR A 158 -1.20 11.17 -8.42
C TYR A 158 -0.37 11.48 -9.67
N SER A 159 -0.46 10.68 -10.74
CA SER A 159 0.17 10.98 -12.02
C SER A 159 -0.16 12.37 -12.58
N PRO A 160 -1.43 12.81 -12.66
CA PRO A 160 -1.74 14.16 -13.16
C PRO A 160 -1.35 15.28 -12.20
N ALA A 161 -1.12 14.99 -10.92
CA ALA A 161 -0.79 15.97 -9.89
C ALA A 161 0.71 16.35 -9.90
N ASP A 162 1.02 17.62 -9.63
CA ASP A 162 2.40 18.11 -9.53
C ASP A 162 2.96 17.90 -8.11
N VAL A 163 3.04 16.63 -7.70
CA VAL A 163 3.53 16.20 -6.38
C VAL A 163 4.74 15.28 -6.51
N THR A 164 5.60 15.31 -5.48
CA THR A 164 6.68 14.33 -5.34
C THR A 164 6.10 12.97 -4.98
N VAL A 165 6.58 11.90 -5.63
CA VAL A 165 6.12 10.53 -5.41
C VAL A 165 7.27 9.69 -4.87
N MET A 166 6.99 8.84 -3.88
CA MET A 166 7.93 7.86 -3.34
C MET A 166 7.43 6.45 -3.64
N ILE A 167 8.25 5.62 -4.27
CA ILE A 167 7.98 4.25 -4.69
C ILE A 167 8.88 3.33 -3.88
N THR A 168 8.28 2.58 -2.97
CA THR A 168 9.00 1.62 -2.13
C THR A 168 8.73 0.19 -2.60
N GLY A 169 9.76 -0.65 -2.59
CA GLY A 169 9.64 -2.06 -2.92
C GLY A 169 11.00 -2.72 -3.06
N GLU A 170 11.02 -4.05 -2.99
CA GLU A 170 12.24 -4.84 -3.20
C GLU A 170 12.81 -4.62 -4.62
N THR A 171 14.10 -4.90 -4.79
CA THR A 171 14.77 -4.84 -6.10
C THR A 171 14.08 -5.80 -7.08
N GLY A 172 13.87 -5.35 -8.32
CA GLY A 172 13.22 -6.15 -9.37
C GLY A 172 11.68 -6.21 -9.32
N THR A 173 11.02 -5.43 -8.46
CA THR A 173 9.53 -5.35 -8.39
C THR A 173 8.89 -4.44 -9.45
N GLY A 174 9.68 -3.88 -10.38
CA GLY A 174 9.18 -3.02 -11.46
C GLY A 174 8.97 -1.55 -11.06
N LYS A 175 9.74 -1.05 -10.08
CA LYS A 175 9.68 0.36 -9.63
C LYS A 175 9.99 1.36 -10.74
N GLU A 176 11.00 1.07 -11.55
CA GLU A 176 11.37 1.87 -12.73
C GLU A 176 10.20 2.01 -13.71
N ILE A 177 9.56 0.89 -14.05
CA ILE A 177 8.39 0.86 -14.95
C ILE A 177 7.26 1.71 -14.36
N LEU A 178 6.99 1.58 -13.06
CA LEU A 178 5.97 2.38 -12.40
C LEU A 178 6.30 3.87 -12.43
N ALA A 179 7.56 4.26 -12.22
CA ALA A 179 8.00 5.66 -12.29
C ALA A 179 7.83 6.25 -13.70
N GLU A 180 8.21 5.49 -14.72
CA GLU A 180 8.03 5.86 -16.13
C GLU A 180 6.55 6.02 -16.47
N GLU A 181 5.71 5.08 -16.06
CA GLU A 181 4.27 5.17 -16.29
C GLU A 181 3.63 6.35 -15.54
N ILE A 182 4.11 6.67 -14.34
CA ILE A 182 3.66 7.85 -13.61
C ILE A 182 3.95 9.13 -14.40
N HIS A 183 5.14 9.21 -15.02
CA HIS A 183 5.52 10.32 -15.89
C HIS A 183 4.66 10.37 -17.16
N ASN A 184 4.47 9.25 -17.84
CA ASN A 184 3.70 9.15 -19.09
C ASN A 184 2.22 9.54 -18.90
N HIS A 185 1.66 9.30 -17.71
CA HIS A 185 0.29 9.67 -17.35
C HIS A 185 0.20 11.05 -16.66
N SER A 186 1.28 11.83 -16.64
CA SER A 186 1.32 13.15 -16.02
C SER A 186 1.07 14.31 -16.99
N SER A 187 0.85 15.50 -16.44
CA SER A 187 0.85 16.76 -17.21
C SER A 187 2.22 17.09 -17.84
N ARG A 188 3.28 16.37 -17.46
CA ARG A 188 4.66 16.54 -17.94
C ARG A 188 5.09 15.43 -18.92
N ARG A 189 4.19 14.59 -19.42
CA ARG A 189 4.51 13.44 -20.31
C ARG A 189 5.32 13.78 -21.58
N ASP A 190 5.16 15.00 -22.09
CA ASP A 190 5.85 15.49 -23.29
C ASP A 190 7.15 16.26 -22.94
N LYS A 191 7.60 16.17 -21.68
CA LYS A 191 8.77 16.83 -21.12
C LYS A 191 9.86 15.80 -20.78
N PRO A 192 11.10 16.22 -20.49
CA PRO A 192 12.16 15.27 -20.17
C PRO A 192 11.82 14.39 -18.96
N PHE A 193 12.10 13.11 -19.07
CA PHE A 193 12.15 12.14 -17.97
C PHE A 193 13.60 11.71 -17.80
N ILE A 194 14.25 12.17 -16.73
CA ILE A 194 15.66 11.89 -16.45
C ILE A 194 15.75 10.89 -15.30
N VAL A 195 16.36 9.74 -15.55
CA VAL A 195 16.59 8.69 -14.55
C VAL A 195 18.02 8.81 -14.02
N ILE A 196 18.16 8.76 -12.70
CA ILE A 196 19.44 8.70 -12.01
C ILE A 196 19.40 7.54 -11.02
N ASP A 197 20.20 6.52 -11.31
CA ASP A 197 20.52 5.45 -10.39
C ASP A 197 21.64 5.92 -9.45
N CYS A 198 21.30 6.12 -8.18
CA CYS A 198 22.24 6.62 -7.18
C CYS A 198 23.28 5.58 -6.74
N ALA A 199 23.04 4.28 -6.96
CA ALA A 199 23.95 3.21 -6.60
C ALA A 199 24.95 2.88 -7.71
N ALA A 200 24.57 3.07 -8.98
CA ALA A 200 25.45 2.80 -10.12
C ALA A 200 26.57 3.84 -10.32
N ILE A 201 26.40 5.06 -9.78
CA ILE A 201 27.35 6.16 -9.98
C ILE A 201 28.27 6.29 -8.76
N SER A 202 29.58 6.48 -9.00
CA SER A 202 30.52 6.68 -7.89
C SER A 202 30.18 7.95 -7.08
N LYS A 203 30.47 7.90 -5.77
CA LYS A 203 30.20 9.01 -4.83
C LYS A 203 30.82 10.35 -5.26
N GLU A 204 31.93 10.29 -6.01
CA GLU A 204 32.64 11.46 -6.52
C GLU A 204 31.95 12.09 -7.74
N LEU A 205 31.24 11.29 -8.53
CA LEU A 205 30.60 11.73 -9.78
C LEU A 205 29.11 12.02 -9.61
N ILE A 206 28.43 11.38 -8.65
CA ILE A 206 26.99 11.55 -8.44
C ILE A 206 26.59 13.00 -8.16
N GLU A 207 27.43 13.78 -7.47
CA GLU A 207 27.17 15.21 -7.29
C GLU A 207 27.16 15.96 -8.62
N SER A 208 28.14 15.69 -9.48
CA SER A 208 28.25 16.30 -10.80
C SER A 208 27.10 15.84 -11.72
N GLU A 209 26.69 14.58 -11.65
CA GLU A 209 25.57 14.08 -12.45
C GLU A 209 24.23 14.68 -12.00
N LEU A 210 23.99 14.83 -10.69
CA LEU A 210 22.75 15.44 -10.18
C LEU A 210 22.70 16.96 -10.42
N PHE A 211 23.77 17.67 -10.05
CA PHE A 211 23.77 19.14 -9.96
C PHE A 211 24.53 19.85 -11.08
N GLY A 212 25.33 19.12 -11.87
CA GLY A 212 26.19 19.69 -12.91
C GLY A 212 27.42 20.37 -12.33
N HIS A 213 28.36 20.75 -13.20
CA HIS A 213 29.59 21.43 -12.81
C HIS A 213 29.95 22.56 -13.77
N VAL A 214 30.78 23.48 -13.30
CA VAL A 214 31.48 24.44 -14.16
C VAL A 214 32.88 23.92 -14.50
N LYS A 215 33.45 24.39 -15.60
CA LYS A 215 34.82 24.09 -16.00
C LYS A 215 35.78 24.40 -14.85
N GLY A 216 36.67 23.46 -14.54
CA GLY A 216 37.67 23.58 -13.47
C GLY A 216 37.15 23.32 -12.05
N ALA A 217 35.91 22.83 -11.88
CA ALA A 217 35.38 22.49 -10.57
C ALA A 217 36.12 21.35 -9.85
N PHE A 218 36.68 20.40 -10.62
CA PHE A 218 37.51 19.28 -10.14
C PHE A 218 38.43 18.79 -11.28
N THR A 219 39.38 17.91 -10.96
CA THR A 219 40.29 17.32 -11.94
C THR A 219 39.51 16.52 -12.99
N GLY A 220 39.54 16.96 -14.25
CA GLY A 220 38.76 16.37 -15.35
C GLY A 220 37.52 17.17 -15.77
N ALA A 221 37.14 18.22 -15.04
CA ALA A 221 36.07 19.15 -15.43
C ALA A 221 36.53 20.09 -16.57
N ASN A 222 36.68 19.54 -17.77
CA ASN A 222 37.25 20.26 -18.92
C ASN A 222 36.28 21.28 -19.54
N ALA A 223 34.98 21.17 -19.25
CA ALA A 223 33.92 22.05 -19.73
C ALA A 223 32.81 22.18 -18.67
N ASP A 224 31.91 23.13 -18.89
CA ASP A 224 30.66 23.21 -18.12
C ASP A 224 29.73 22.05 -18.51
N ARG A 225 29.06 21.45 -17.52
CA ARG A 225 28.07 20.38 -17.71
C ARG A 225 26.81 20.68 -16.91
N GLN A 226 25.66 20.49 -17.53
CA GLN A 226 24.37 20.53 -16.84
C GLN A 226 24.13 19.21 -16.10
N GLY A 227 23.61 19.30 -14.87
CA GLY A 227 23.18 18.12 -14.12
C GLY A 227 21.77 17.69 -14.45
N ALA A 228 21.37 16.54 -13.95
CA ALA A 228 20.06 15.92 -14.11
C ALA A 228 18.92 16.89 -13.80
N PHE A 229 19.01 17.63 -12.69
CA PHE A 229 17.98 18.60 -12.31
C PHE A 229 17.83 19.78 -13.28
N GLU A 230 18.94 20.20 -13.91
CA GLU A 230 18.89 21.25 -14.94
C GLU A 230 18.38 20.70 -16.27
N LEU A 231 18.78 19.48 -16.64
CA LEU A 231 18.33 18.80 -17.86
C LEU A 231 16.83 18.45 -17.81
N ALA A 232 16.30 18.18 -16.62
CA ALA A 232 14.90 17.86 -16.39
C ALA A 232 14.01 19.07 -16.15
N ASP A 233 14.47 20.30 -16.38
CA ASP A 233 13.68 21.50 -16.10
C ASP A 233 12.34 21.49 -16.89
N GLY A 234 11.23 21.68 -16.18
CA GLY A 234 9.86 21.51 -16.68
C GLY A 234 9.39 20.05 -16.77
N GLY A 235 10.27 19.08 -16.57
CA GLY A 235 10.04 17.64 -16.65
C GLY A 235 10.09 16.92 -15.30
N THR A 236 10.55 15.67 -15.30
CA THR A 236 10.58 14.79 -14.12
C THR A 236 11.96 14.17 -13.95
N VAL A 237 12.43 14.08 -12.71
CA VAL A 237 13.62 13.31 -12.32
C VAL A 237 13.16 12.11 -11.51
N PHE A 238 13.57 10.92 -11.93
CA PHE A 238 13.45 9.69 -11.14
C PHE A 238 14.80 9.38 -10.49
N LEU A 239 14.82 9.30 -9.15
CA LEU A 239 15.99 8.99 -8.34
C LEU A 239 15.87 7.57 -7.82
N ASP A 240 16.45 6.61 -8.54
CA ASP A 240 16.46 5.23 -8.07
C ASP A 240 17.55 5.01 -7.01
N GLU A 241 17.27 4.10 -6.09
CA GLU A 241 18.13 3.76 -4.96
C GLU A 241 18.64 4.99 -4.18
N ILE A 242 17.77 5.99 -4.00
CA ILE A 242 18.06 7.24 -3.27
C ILE A 242 18.65 7.03 -1.87
N GLY A 243 18.41 5.86 -1.27
CA GLY A 243 18.99 5.45 0.01
C GLY A 243 20.52 5.32 0.00
N ASP A 244 21.13 5.07 -1.16
CA ASP A 244 22.58 4.94 -1.33
C ASP A 244 23.29 6.29 -1.55
N LEU A 245 22.53 7.39 -1.60
CA LEU A 245 23.10 8.73 -1.74
C LEU A 245 23.97 9.10 -0.53
N SER A 246 25.16 9.65 -0.79
CA SER A 246 26.07 10.11 0.26
C SER A 246 25.38 11.14 1.19
N PRO A 247 25.57 11.05 2.53
CA PRO A 247 24.98 11.99 3.48
C PRO A 247 25.28 13.47 3.17
N ASP A 248 26.44 13.77 2.58
CA ASP A 248 26.85 15.13 2.22
C ASP A 248 25.98 15.77 1.12
N LEU A 249 25.25 14.95 0.35
CA LEU A 249 24.37 15.41 -0.73
C LEU A 249 22.92 15.59 -0.27
N GLN A 250 22.53 15.01 0.86
CA GLN A 250 21.17 15.13 1.41
C GLN A 250 20.76 16.58 1.65
N PRO A 251 21.60 17.48 2.21
CA PRO A 251 21.23 18.89 2.36
C PRO A 251 20.99 19.60 1.02
N LYS A 252 21.72 19.23 -0.04
CA LYS A 252 21.53 19.79 -1.38
C LYS A 252 20.22 19.29 -1.99
N LEU A 253 19.91 18.01 -1.81
CA LEU A 253 18.65 17.43 -2.28
C LEU A 253 17.43 18.02 -1.56
N LEU A 254 17.51 18.23 -0.25
CA LEU A 254 16.46 18.92 0.52
C LEU A 254 16.20 20.32 -0.03
N ARG A 255 17.25 21.06 -0.42
CA ARG A 255 17.11 22.36 -1.07
C ARG A 255 16.37 22.27 -2.41
N VAL A 256 16.58 21.20 -3.17
CA VAL A 256 15.82 20.94 -4.40
C VAL A 256 14.35 20.71 -4.09
N LEU A 257 14.04 19.87 -3.10
CA LEU A 257 12.67 19.53 -2.72
C LEU A 257 11.89 20.73 -2.18
N GLU A 258 12.49 21.51 -1.28
CA GLU A 258 11.82 22.61 -0.59
C GLU A 258 11.80 23.91 -1.40
N LYS A 259 12.95 24.28 -1.99
CA LYS A 259 13.15 25.61 -2.60
C LYS A 259 13.16 25.57 -4.11
N ARG A 260 13.20 24.38 -4.72
CA ARG A 260 13.34 24.20 -6.17
C ARG A 260 14.56 24.95 -6.71
N GLU A 261 15.66 24.85 -5.97
CA GLU A 261 16.92 25.54 -6.27
C GLU A 261 18.09 24.57 -6.31
N ILE A 262 19.00 24.78 -7.26
CA ILE A 262 20.28 24.07 -7.34
C ILE A 262 21.46 25.03 -7.46
N LYS A 263 22.66 24.49 -7.23
CA LYS A 263 23.96 25.10 -7.52
C LYS A 263 24.85 24.07 -8.19
N ARG A 264 25.50 24.43 -9.28
CA ARG A 264 26.52 23.58 -9.91
C ARG A 264 27.74 23.47 -9.01
N VAL A 265 28.44 22.34 -9.09
CA VAL A 265 29.74 22.14 -8.44
C VAL A 265 30.71 23.20 -8.95
N GLY A 266 31.45 23.84 -8.03
CA GLY A 266 32.37 24.94 -8.33
C GLY A 266 31.69 26.29 -8.60
N CYS A 267 30.37 26.42 -8.41
CA CYS A 267 29.62 27.64 -8.65
C CYS A 267 28.71 28.02 -7.48
N ASN A 268 28.72 29.30 -7.09
CA ASN A 268 27.85 29.83 -6.03
C ASN A 268 26.51 30.37 -6.55
N LYS A 269 26.33 30.45 -7.87
CA LYS A 269 25.12 30.98 -8.50
C LYS A 269 23.97 30.00 -8.30
N VAL A 270 22.94 30.46 -7.60
CA VAL A 270 21.68 29.71 -7.42
C VAL A 270 20.89 29.76 -8.72
N ARG A 271 20.31 28.61 -9.09
CA ARG A 271 19.40 28.47 -10.23
C ARG A 271 18.08 27.92 -9.73
N LYS A 272 16.98 28.56 -10.11
CA LYS A 272 15.63 28.00 -9.90
C LYS A 272 15.36 26.99 -10.99
N ILE A 273 14.68 25.91 -10.62
CA ILE A 273 14.26 24.84 -11.51
C ILE A 273 12.78 24.54 -11.26
N ASN A 274 12.12 23.91 -12.23
CA ASN A 274 10.77 23.38 -12.08
C ASN A 274 10.77 21.90 -12.40
N VAL A 275 11.08 21.06 -11.43
CA VAL A 275 11.23 19.61 -11.61
C VAL A 275 10.29 18.85 -10.69
N ARG A 276 9.57 17.89 -11.24
CA ARG A 276 8.86 16.87 -10.45
C ARG A 276 9.85 15.76 -10.07
N ILE A 277 9.79 15.29 -8.84
CA ILE A 277 10.68 14.24 -8.35
C ILE A 277 9.87 12.96 -8.09
N ILE A 278 10.39 11.84 -8.56
CA ILE A 278 9.98 10.49 -8.19
C ILE A 278 11.21 9.82 -7.58
N SER A 279 11.05 9.04 -6.52
CA SER A 279 12.14 8.28 -5.89
C SER A 279 11.67 6.96 -5.32
#